data_AF-A0A6C0HPB1-F1
#
_entry.id   AF-A0A6C0HPB1-F1
#
_cell.length_a   1.000
_cell.length_b   1.000
_cell.length_c   1.000
_cell.angle_alpha   90.00
_cell.angle_beta   90.00
_cell.angle_gamma   90.00
#
_symmetry.space_group_name_H-M   'P 1'
#
loop_
_entity.id
_entity.type
_entity.pdbx_description
1 polymer ?
#
loop_
_entity_poly.entity_id
_entity_poly.type
_entity_poly.pdbx_seq_one_letter_code
_entity_poly.pdbx_strand_id
1 'polypeptide(L)'
;MEDEMERILEEMDKYNLTDHATIQKQKNTILSQLLETETERKVYQKLLVDYRYVDEIDEFRLGSYVRYFNIQKKYSMELLRGGFIVDLQTREEKVYLLCKNGNNKFFKILLQDSIVFQKNTKQEKLLLDILDHLKD
;
A
#
# COMPACT_ATOMS: atom_id res chain seq x y z
N MET A 1 -11.34 -17.37 -24.48
CA MET A 1 -11.29 -15.90 -24.33
C MET A 1 -12.11 -15.50 -23.11
N GLU A 2 -13.38 -15.93 -23.00
CA GLU A 2 -14.19 -15.75 -21.78
C GLU A 2 -13.55 -16.44 -20.55
N ASP A 3 -13.19 -17.72 -20.63
CA ASP A 3 -12.55 -18.46 -19.51
C ASP A 3 -11.22 -17.84 -19.04
N GLU A 4 -10.49 -17.18 -19.94
CA GLU A 4 -9.20 -16.57 -19.63
C GLU A 4 -9.39 -15.22 -18.94
N MET A 5 -10.47 -14.52 -19.28
CA MET A 5 -10.86 -13.28 -18.65
C MET A 5 -11.43 -13.50 -17.25
N GLU A 6 -12.24 -14.54 -17.07
CA GLU A 6 -12.76 -14.93 -15.76
C GLU A 6 -11.62 -15.25 -14.79
N ARG A 7 -10.58 -15.97 -15.24
CA ARG A 7 -9.38 -16.24 -14.43
C ARG A 7 -8.62 -14.97 -14.03
N ILE A 8 -8.53 -13.99 -14.93
CA ILE A 8 -7.87 -12.71 -14.61
C ILE A 8 -8.66 -11.98 -13.52
N LEU A 9 -10.00 -11.93 -13.64
CA LEU A 9 -10.85 -11.31 -12.63
C LEU A 9 -10.74 -12.02 -11.28
N GLU A 10 -10.73 -13.35 -11.25
CA GLU A 10 -10.52 -14.14 -10.03
C GLU A 10 -9.15 -13.84 -9.38
N GLU A 11 -8.08 -13.73 -10.18
CA GLU A 11 -6.77 -13.36 -9.66
C GLU A 11 -6.77 -11.94 -9.09
N MET A 12 -7.47 -11.01 -9.74
CA MET A 12 -7.58 -9.63 -9.26
C MET A 12 -8.33 -9.53 -7.93
N ASP A 13 -9.44 -10.24 -7.80
CA ASP A 13 -10.22 -10.32 -6.57
C ASP A 13 -9.41 -10.95 -5.44
N LYS A 14 -8.72 -12.06 -5.71
CA LYS A 14 -7.78 -12.68 -4.76
C LYS A 14 -6.71 -11.70 -4.25
N TYR A 15 -6.40 -10.72 -5.07
CA TYR A 15 -5.37 -9.73 -4.84
C TYR A 15 -5.92 -8.41 -4.30
N ASN A 16 -7.23 -8.27 -4.11
CA ASN A 16 -7.89 -7.01 -3.73
C ASN A 16 -7.40 -5.84 -4.60
N LEU A 17 -7.24 -6.07 -5.90
CA LEU A 17 -6.81 -5.05 -6.86
C LEU A 17 -8.03 -4.40 -7.53
N THR A 18 -8.02 -3.08 -7.60
CA THR A 18 -8.99 -2.27 -8.36
C THR A 18 -8.34 -1.69 -9.61
N ASP A 19 -8.90 -0.65 -10.24
CA ASP A 19 -8.22 0.09 -11.32
C ASP A 19 -7.24 1.14 -10.80
N HIS A 20 -6.36 1.63 -11.69
CA HIS A 20 -5.37 2.66 -11.35
C HIS A 20 -6.04 3.97 -10.90
N ALA A 21 -7.18 4.34 -11.49
CA ALA A 21 -7.88 5.58 -11.15
C ALA A 21 -8.38 5.57 -9.68
N THR A 22 -8.87 4.42 -9.22
CA THR A 22 -9.37 4.17 -7.87
C THR A 22 -8.24 4.17 -6.87
N ILE A 23 -7.13 3.47 -7.17
CA ILE A 23 -5.90 3.49 -6.35
C ILE A 23 -5.40 4.94 -6.21
N GLN A 24 -5.35 5.67 -7.32
CA GLN A 24 -4.89 7.06 -7.31
C GLN A 24 -5.83 7.97 -6.51
N LYS A 25 -7.14 7.77 -6.63
CA LYS A 25 -8.15 8.50 -5.87
C LYS A 25 -8.00 8.26 -4.36
N GLN A 26 -7.95 7.01 -3.92
CA GLN A 26 -7.76 6.64 -2.51
C GLN A 26 -6.48 7.25 -1.94
N LYS A 27 -5.36 7.08 -2.65
CA LYS A 27 -4.06 7.67 -2.28
C LYS A 27 -4.13 9.18 -2.15
N ASN A 28 -4.74 9.86 -3.12
CA ASN A 28 -4.89 11.33 -3.09
C ASN A 28 -5.77 11.79 -1.94
N THR A 29 -6.86 11.08 -1.65
CA THR A 29 -7.74 11.37 -0.52
C THR A 29 -6.98 11.30 0.80
N ILE A 30 -6.27 10.20 1.05
CA ILE A 30 -5.50 10.01 2.28
C ILE A 30 -4.37 11.03 2.41
N LEU A 31 -3.59 11.27 1.35
CA LEU A 31 -2.53 12.28 1.38
C LEU A 31 -3.06 13.70 1.59
N SER A 32 -4.28 14.00 1.15
CA SER A 32 -4.92 15.31 1.38
C SER A 32 -5.43 15.49 2.79
N GLN A 33 -5.86 14.41 3.44
CA GLN A 33 -6.21 14.42 4.87
C GLN A 33 -4.97 14.51 5.76
N LEU A 34 -3.87 13.93 5.30
CA LEU A 34 -2.62 13.84 6.06
C LEU A 34 -1.80 15.14 5.95
N LEU A 35 -1.69 15.73 4.77
CA LEU A 35 -0.69 16.77 4.49
C LEU A 35 -1.36 18.10 4.19
N GLU A 36 -0.89 19.16 4.84
CA GLU A 36 -1.47 20.50 4.75
C GLU A 36 -1.15 21.15 3.40
N THR A 37 0.09 21.01 2.91
CA THR A 37 0.55 21.74 1.72
C THR A 37 0.47 20.93 0.44
N GLU A 38 0.12 21.59 -0.67
CA GLU A 38 0.10 20.98 -2.00
C GLU A 38 1.50 20.54 -2.46
N THR A 39 2.53 21.27 -2.04
CA THR A 39 3.92 20.95 -2.36
C THR A 39 4.32 19.60 -1.76
N GLU A 40 4.02 19.36 -0.48
CA GLU A 40 4.28 18.08 0.18
C GLU A 40 3.50 16.94 -0.47
N ARG A 41 2.21 17.17 -0.78
CA ARG A 41 1.39 16.17 -1.46
C ARG A 41 1.99 15.73 -2.78
N LYS A 42 2.44 16.67 -3.62
CA LYS A 42 3.10 16.36 -4.90
C LYS A 42 4.41 15.61 -4.72
N VAL A 43 5.19 15.91 -3.69
CA VAL A 43 6.42 15.19 -3.37
C VAL A 43 6.10 13.73 -3.03
N TYR A 44 5.16 13.50 -2.12
CA TYR A 44 4.83 12.13 -1.70
C TYR A 44 4.06 11.34 -2.75
N GLN A 45 3.23 11.97 -3.58
CA GLN A 45 2.61 11.32 -4.75
C GLN A 45 3.67 10.73 -5.69
N LYS A 46 4.75 11.47 -5.97
CA LYS A 46 5.87 10.96 -6.79
C LYS A 46 6.59 9.79 -6.12
N LEU A 47 6.81 9.86 -4.81
CA LEU A 47 7.47 8.80 -4.05
C LEU A 47 6.61 7.53 -3.93
N LEU A 48 5.28 7.68 -4.04
CA LEU A 48 4.28 6.62 -3.89
C LEU A 48 3.58 6.28 -5.22
N VAL A 49 4.22 6.55 -6.37
CA VAL A 49 3.63 6.28 -7.70
C VAL A 49 3.25 4.80 -7.86
N ASP A 50 4.14 3.90 -7.43
CA ASP A 50 3.97 2.45 -7.51
C ASP A 50 3.28 1.82 -6.30
N TYR A 51 2.73 2.65 -5.41
CA TYR A 51 2.19 2.21 -4.13
C TYR A 51 0.68 2.43 -4.09
N ARG A 52 -0.01 1.49 -3.42
CA ARG A 52 -1.40 1.63 -3.01
C ARG A 52 -1.50 1.82 -1.50
N TYR A 53 -2.54 2.53 -1.07
CA TYR A 53 -2.94 2.58 0.32
C TYR A 53 -3.51 1.21 0.72
N VAL A 54 -3.24 0.77 1.96
CA VAL A 54 -3.74 -0.49 2.51
C VAL A 54 -4.17 -0.23 3.96
N ASP A 55 -5.43 -0.50 4.28
CA ASP A 55 -6.00 -0.37 5.63
C ASP A 55 -6.46 -1.69 6.24
N GLU A 56 -6.89 -2.64 5.41
CA GLU A 56 -7.34 -3.95 5.88
C GLU A 56 -6.19 -4.96 6.01
N ILE A 57 -6.31 -5.85 7.00
CA ILE A 57 -5.26 -6.80 7.38
C ILE A 57 -5.00 -7.84 6.29
N ASP A 58 -6.05 -8.29 5.62
CA ASP A 58 -6.03 -9.31 4.57
C ASP A 58 -5.49 -8.81 3.23
N GLU A 59 -5.40 -7.49 3.04
CA GLU A 59 -4.80 -6.87 1.85
C GLU A 59 -3.26 -6.85 1.88
N PHE A 60 -2.65 -6.99 3.06
CA PHE A 60 -1.19 -7.01 3.21
C PHE A 60 -0.59 -8.29 2.65
N ARG A 61 0.50 -8.14 1.90
CA ARG A 61 1.17 -9.27 1.24
C ARG A 61 2.58 -9.48 1.75
N LEU A 62 2.84 -10.68 2.24
CA LEU A 62 4.18 -11.09 2.62
C LEU A 62 5.15 -10.92 1.45
N GLY A 63 6.34 -10.40 1.74
CA GLY A 63 7.36 -10.09 0.75
C GLY A 63 7.16 -8.79 -0.02
N SER A 64 6.04 -8.07 0.14
CA SER A 64 5.86 -6.74 -0.44
C SER A 64 6.63 -5.68 0.35
N TYR A 65 7.10 -4.63 -0.33
CA TYR A 65 7.77 -3.51 0.32
C TYR A 65 6.74 -2.47 0.73
N VAL A 66 6.81 -2.01 1.98
CA VAL A 66 5.93 -0.94 2.50
C VAL A 66 6.68 0.34 2.79
N ARG A 67 5.95 1.46 2.73
CA ARG A 67 6.30 2.73 3.37
C ARG A 67 5.11 3.19 4.20
N TYR A 68 5.33 4.03 5.19
CA TYR A 68 4.24 4.44 6.08
C TYR A 68 4.48 5.82 6.66
N PHE A 69 3.41 6.48 7.07
CA PHE A 69 3.44 7.62 7.97
C PHE A 69 3.06 7.15 9.36
N ASN A 70 3.75 7.64 10.38
CA ASN A 70 3.35 7.40 11.77
C ASN A 70 2.53 8.59 12.26
N ILE A 71 1.25 8.39 12.54
CA ILE A 71 0.31 9.47 12.89
C ILE A 71 0.36 9.85 14.37
N GLN A 72 1.01 9.06 15.22
CA GLN A 72 1.25 9.45 16.62
C GLN A 72 2.36 10.49 16.77
N LYS A 73 3.28 10.60 15.80
CA LYS A 73 4.38 11.58 15.86
C LYS A 73 3.87 12.98 15.52
N LYS A 74 3.46 13.72 16.56
CA LYS A 74 2.95 15.09 16.49
C LYS A 74 3.87 16.13 15.82
N TYR A 75 5.16 15.85 15.69
CA TYR A 75 6.16 16.86 15.29
C TYR A 75 6.62 16.79 13.84
N SER A 76 6.43 15.66 13.15
CA SER A 76 6.73 15.57 11.71
C SER A 76 5.93 14.48 11.02
N MET A 77 5.16 14.87 10.01
CA MET A 77 4.41 13.97 9.13
C MET A 77 5.25 13.61 7.91
N GLU A 78 6.28 12.82 8.18
CA GLU A 78 7.23 12.37 7.17
C GLU A 78 6.96 10.93 6.72
N LEU A 79 7.12 10.68 5.43
CA LEU A 79 7.02 9.33 4.88
C LEU A 79 8.26 8.52 5.28
N LEU A 80 8.10 7.66 6.28
CA LEU A 80 9.17 6.84 6.81
C LEU A 80 9.65 5.80 5.78
N ARG A 81 10.93 5.46 5.87
CA ARG A 81 11.46 4.28 5.18
C ARG A 81 10.83 3.05 5.82
N GLY A 82 10.40 2.10 5.01
CA GLY A 82 9.89 0.82 5.51
C GLY A 82 10.82 -0.34 5.19
N GLY A 83 10.21 -1.46 4.82
CA GLY A 83 10.87 -2.73 4.65
C GLY A 83 9.94 -3.73 3.98
N PHE A 84 10.44 -4.94 3.78
CA PHE A 84 9.65 -6.05 3.29
C PHE A 84 8.83 -6.65 4.42
N ILE A 85 7.54 -6.87 4.18
CA ILE A 85 6.66 -7.57 5.12
C ILE A 85 7.16 -9.00 5.26
N VAL A 86 7.39 -9.44 6.50
CA VAL A 86 7.79 -10.83 6.78
C VAL A 86 6.73 -11.59 7.57
N ASP A 87 5.90 -10.87 8.33
CA ASP A 87 4.86 -11.46 9.16
C ASP A 87 3.83 -10.38 9.58
N LEU A 88 2.63 -10.82 9.96
CA LEU A 88 1.59 -9.98 10.55
C LEU A 88 1.19 -10.57 11.91
N GLN A 89 1.32 -9.77 12.95
CA GLN A 89 1.19 -10.25 14.34
C GLN A 89 0.12 -9.48 15.08
N THR A 90 -0.80 -10.21 15.70
CA THR A 90 -1.80 -9.63 16.59
C THR A 90 -1.42 -9.90 18.04
N ARG A 91 -1.39 -8.85 18.87
CA ARG A 91 -1.11 -8.95 20.30
C ARG A 91 -1.87 -7.87 21.06
N GLU A 92 -2.59 -8.24 22.12
CA GLU A 92 -3.30 -7.29 22.99
C GLU A 92 -4.19 -6.33 22.19
N GLU A 93 -4.99 -6.88 21.26
CA GLU A 93 -5.89 -6.13 20.35
C GLU A 93 -5.18 -5.16 19.38
N LYS A 94 -3.84 -5.19 19.35
CA LYS A 94 -3.01 -4.41 18.42
C LYS A 94 -2.49 -5.26 17.28
N VAL A 95 -2.34 -4.64 16.12
CA VAL A 95 -1.88 -5.32 14.91
C VAL A 95 -0.55 -4.74 14.47
N TYR A 96 0.43 -5.61 14.34
CA TYR A 96 1.80 -5.26 14.02
C TYR A 96 2.21 -5.86 12.69
N LEU A 97 2.66 -5.01 11.78
CA LEU A 97 3.40 -5.45 10.61
C LEU A 97 4.86 -5.68 11.00
N LEU A 98 5.33 -6.93 10.93
CA LEU A 98 6.75 -7.22 11.10
C LEU A 98 7.44 -7.03 9.74
N CYS A 99 8.44 -6.17 9.72
CA CYS A 99 9.17 -5.80 8.52
C CYS A 99 10.67 -6.05 8.66
N LYS A 100 11.32 -6.39 7.55
CA LYS A 100 12.78 -6.46 7.42
C LYS A 100 13.26 -5.37 6.46
N ASN A 101 14.14 -4.49 6.92
CA ASN A 101 14.70 -3.44 6.05
C ASN A 101 15.92 -3.94 5.24
N GLY A 102 16.42 -3.11 4.33
CA GLY A 102 17.60 -3.42 3.50
C GLY A 102 18.90 -3.66 4.27
N ASN A 103 18.96 -3.27 5.55
CA ASN A 103 20.09 -3.53 6.44
C ASN A 103 19.90 -4.83 7.25
N ASN A 104 18.97 -5.70 6.84
CA ASN A 104 18.59 -6.92 7.53
C ASN A 104 18.07 -6.74 8.97
N LYS A 105 17.66 -5.52 9.36
CA LYS A 105 17.08 -5.27 10.68
C LYS A 105 15.58 -5.49 10.64
N PHE A 106 15.08 -6.20 11.65
CA PHE A 106 13.65 -6.38 11.89
C PHE A 106 13.11 -5.21 12.71
N PHE A 107 11.91 -4.77 12.37
CA PHE A 107 11.18 -3.74 13.11
C PHE A 107 9.67 -3.97 12.95
N LYS A 108 8.88 -3.38 13.85
CA LYS A 108 7.42 -3.49 13.84
C LYS A 108 6.79 -2.14 13.48
N ILE A 109 5.76 -2.18 12.65
CA ILE A 109 4.87 -1.05 12.37
C ILE A 109 3.55 -1.35 13.09
N LEU A 110 3.11 -0.49 13.99
CA LEU A 110 1.79 -0.60 14.62
C LEU A 110 0.74 0.02 13.70
N LEU A 111 -0.19 -0.79 13.19
CA LEU A 111 -1.14 -0.37 12.15
C LEU A 111 -2.09 0.72 12.63
N GLN A 112 -2.58 0.62 13.87
CA GLN A 112 -3.46 1.63 14.49
C GLN A 112 -2.86 3.04 14.49
N ASP A 113 -1.53 3.13 14.51
CA ASP A 113 -0.79 4.40 14.58
C ASP A 113 -0.11 4.74 13.25
N SER A 114 -0.50 4.08 12.15
CA SER A 114 0.19 4.19 10.88
C SER A 114 -0.75 4.25 9.68
N ILE A 115 -0.43 5.12 8.73
CA ILE A 115 -0.99 5.07 7.37
C ILE A 115 0.03 4.34 6.50
N VAL A 116 -0.33 3.15 6.00
CA VAL A 116 0.60 2.26 5.30
C VAL A 116 0.33 2.26 3.80
N PHE A 117 1.41 2.26 3.04
CA PHE A 117 1.42 2.16 1.59
C PHE A 117 2.23 0.94 1.17
N GLN A 118 1.62 0.04 0.42
CA GLN A 118 2.24 -1.18 -0.10
C GLN A 118 2.62 -1.00 -1.57
N LYS A 119 3.85 -1.37 -1.95
CA LYS A 119 4.30 -1.33 -3.34
C LYS A 119 3.65 -2.46 -4.12
N ASN A 120 3.08 -2.15 -5.28
CA ASN A 120 2.61 -3.15 -6.23
C ASN A 120 3.82 -3.89 -6.83
N THR A 121 3.78 -5.22 -6.75
CA THR A 121 4.64 -6.15 -7.47
C THR A 121 4.45 -6.02 -8.98
N LYS A 122 5.39 -6.58 -9.75
CA LYS A 122 5.32 -6.55 -11.21
C LYS A 122 4.06 -7.26 -11.75
N GLN A 123 3.63 -8.35 -11.11
CA GLN A 123 2.43 -9.08 -11.50
C GLN A 123 1.18 -8.26 -11.21
N GLU A 124 1.06 -7.65 -10.03
CA GLU A 124 -0.07 -6.76 -9.72
C GLU A 124 -0.15 -5.60 -10.71
N LYS A 125 0.98 -4.97 -11.06
CA LYS A 125 0.98 -3.89 -12.06
C LYS A 125 0.46 -4.35 -13.43
N LEU A 126 0.89 -5.51 -13.90
CA LEU A 126 0.40 -6.05 -15.16
C LEU A 126 -1.12 -6.29 -15.14
N LEU A 127 -1.65 -6.82 -14.03
CA LEU A 127 -3.10 -7.01 -13.86
C LEU A 127 -3.84 -5.67 -13.87
N LEU A 128 -3.30 -4.64 -13.21
CA LEU A 128 -3.87 -3.28 -13.23
C LEU A 128 -3.88 -2.69 -14.64
N ASP A 129 -2.80 -2.85 -15.39
CA ASP A 129 -2.69 -2.34 -16.76
C ASP A 129 -3.69 -3.02 -17.71
N ILE A 130 -3.94 -4.33 -17.52
CA ILE A 130 -4.98 -5.07 -18.24
C ILE A 130 -6.37 -4.52 -17.90
N LEU A 131 -6.66 -4.28 -16.62
CA LEU A 131 -7.97 -3.78 -16.19
C LEU A 131 -8.28 -2.40 -16.76
N ASP A 132 -7.30 -1.49 -16.74
CA ASP A 132 -7.46 -0.17 -17.33
C ASP A 132 -7.82 -0.29 -18.83
N HIS A 133 -7.16 -1.19 -19.56
CA HIS A 133 -7.47 -1.41 -20.97
C HIS A 133 -8.88 -2.01 -21.22
N LEU A 134 -9.43 -2.76 -20.27
CA LEU A 134 -10.77 -3.33 -20.36
C LEU A 134 -11.89 -2.34 -20.04
N LYS A 135 -11.57 -1.23 -19.38
CA LYS A 135 -12.53 -0.17 -19.03
C LYS A 135 -12.63 0.94 -20.09
N ASP A 136 -11.70 0.97 -21.04
CA ASP A 136 -11.71 1.83 -22.23
C ASP A 136 -12.62 1.26 -23.33
#